data_AF-A0A9J6G399-F1
#
_entry.id   AF-A0A9J6G399-F1
#
_cell.length_a   1.000
_cell.length_b   1.000
_cell.length_c   1.000
_cell.angle_alpha   90.00
_cell.angle_beta   90.00
_cell.angle_gamma   90.00
#
_symmetry.space_group_name_H-M   'P 1'
#
loop_
_entity.id
_entity.type
_entity.pdbx_description
1 polymer ?
#
loop_
_entity_poly.entity_id
_entity_poly.type
_entity_poly.pdbx_seq_one_letter_code
_entity_poly.pdbx_strand_id
1 'polypeptide(L)'
;MNTFITFANKHYEEIKAENQVLKASNAKLEEQCAELARQVKDHEARILQAEQYSRSANVEIKGIPDNASEDLTDLLIRIGEKVEVSLAAADFEGYSWSTNC
;
A
#
# COMPACT_ATOMS: atom_id res chain seq x y z
N MET A 1 21.84 -4.50 -63.09
CA MET A 1 21.72 -4.70 -61.63
C MET A 1 20.30 -5.18 -61.35
N ASN A 2 20.11 -6.28 -60.61
CA ASN A 2 18.80 -6.94 -60.49
C ASN A 2 17.92 -6.22 -59.45
N THR A 3 16.99 -5.38 -59.93
CA THR A 3 16.15 -4.46 -59.13
C THR A 3 15.35 -5.17 -58.03
N PHE A 4 14.92 -6.42 -58.28
CA PHE A 4 14.19 -7.23 -57.31
C PHE A 4 15.06 -7.59 -56.10
N ILE A 5 16.33 -7.94 -56.32
CA ILE A 5 17.26 -8.29 -55.25
C ILE A 5 17.52 -7.06 -54.36
N THR A 6 17.67 -5.88 -54.95
CA THR A 6 17.85 -4.63 -54.19
C THR A 6 16.65 -4.31 -53.32
N PHE A 7 15.43 -4.50 -53.82
CA PHE A 7 14.20 -4.29 -53.06
C PHE A 7 14.06 -5.27 -51.90
N ALA A 8 14.30 -6.57 -52.14
CA ALA A 8 14.23 -7.60 -51.11
C ALA A 8 15.26 -7.37 -50.00
N ASN A 9 16.50 -7.02 -50.35
CA ASN A 9 17.55 -6.74 -49.36
C ASN A 9 17.23 -5.51 -48.50
N LYS A 10 16.65 -4.46 -49.10
CA LYS A 10 16.24 -3.28 -48.35
C LYS A 10 15.18 -3.62 -47.29
N HIS A 11 14.12 -4.32 -47.68
CA HIS A 11 13.08 -4.72 -46.72
C HIS A 11 13.57 -5.71 -45.68
N TYR A 12 14.49 -6.60 -46.04
CA TYR A 12 15.11 -7.51 -45.07
C TYR A 12 15.85 -6.74 -43.98
N GLU A 13 16.65 -5.73 -44.34
CA GLU A 13 17.37 -4.91 -43.36
C GLU A 13 16.43 -4.04 -42.53
N GLU A 14 15.34 -3.51 -43.10
CA GLU A 14 14.30 -2.79 -42.36
C GLU A 14 13.65 -3.68 -41.29
N ILE A 15 13.16 -4.87 -41.69
CA ILE A 15 12.53 -5.85 -40.78
C ILE A 15 13.52 -6.28 -39.69
N LYS A 16 14.78 -6.48 -40.04
CA LYS A 16 15.83 -6.86 -39.09
C LYS A 16 16.09 -5.75 -38.08
N ALA A 17 16.16 -4.50 -38.52
CA ALA A 17 16.33 -3.35 -37.63
C ALA A 17 15.13 -3.22 -36.67
N GLU A 18 13.90 -3.32 -37.17
CA GLU A 18 12.69 -3.32 -36.34
C GLU A 18 12.70 -4.46 -35.32
N ASN A 19 13.09 -5.68 -35.74
CA ASN A 19 13.16 -6.83 -34.84
C ASN A 19 14.17 -6.61 -33.71
N GLN A 20 15.31 -5.96 -34.00
CA GLN A 20 16.31 -5.63 -32.98
C GLN A 20 15.78 -4.59 -31.99
N VAL A 21 15.10 -3.55 -32.47
CA VAL A 21 14.47 -2.53 -31.62
C VAL A 21 13.41 -3.16 -30.72
N LEU A 22 12.54 -4.00 -31.27
CA LEU A 22 11.49 -4.68 -30.50
C LEU A 22 12.08 -5.61 -29.44
N LYS A 23 13.14 -6.37 -29.77
CA LYS A 23 13.83 -7.22 -28.79
C LYS A 23 14.43 -6.40 -27.64
N ALA A 24 15.08 -5.28 -27.96
CA ALA A 24 15.63 -4.39 -26.94
C ALA A 24 14.52 -3.78 -26.06
N SER A 25 13.41 -3.37 -26.65
CA SER A 25 12.26 -2.85 -25.90
C SER A 25 11.62 -3.91 -25.00
N ASN A 26 11.46 -5.14 -25.49
CA ASN A 26 10.91 -6.23 -24.68
C ASN A 26 11.81 -6.55 -23.50
N ALA A 27 13.13 -6.64 -23.70
CA ALA A 27 14.06 -6.87 -22.61
C ALA A 27 13.99 -5.76 -21.55
N LYS A 28 13.88 -4.50 -21.97
CA LYS A 28 13.71 -3.37 -21.06
C LYS A 28 12.38 -3.43 -20.30
N LEU A 29 11.29 -3.80 -20.96
CA LEU A 29 9.97 -3.93 -20.33
C LEU A 29 9.96 -5.08 -19.31
N GLU A 30 10.60 -6.21 -19.62
CA GLU A 30 10.75 -7.33 -18.69
C GLU A 30 11.52 -6.92 -17.43
N GLU A 31 12.62 -6.18 -17.59
CA GLU A 31 13.39 -5.63 -16.46
C GLU A 31 12.54 -4.67 -15.61
N GLN A 32 11.80 -3.76 -16.25
CA GLN A 32 10.91 -2.83 -15.55
C GLN A 32 9.79 -3.54 -14.80
N CYS A 33 9.18 -4.57 -15.40
CA CYS A 33 8.17 -5.39 -14.75
C CYS A 33 8.73 -6.12 -13.52
N ALA A 34 9.93 -6.69 -13.62
CA ALA A 34 10.59 -7.36 -12.50
C ALA A 34 10.88 -6.38 -11.35
N GLU A 35 11.38 -5.18 -11.66
CA GLU A 35 11.67 -4.16 -10.66
C GLU A 35 10.40 -3.63 -10.01
N LEU A 36 9.35 -3.36 -10.79
CA LEU A 36 8.05 -2.94 -10.24
C LEU A 36 7.44 -4.00 -9.33
N ALA A 37 7.49 -5.27 -9.72
CA ALA A 37 7.01 -6.37 -8.89
C ALA A 37 7.77 -6.46 -7.56
N ARG A 38 9.09 -6.23 -7.59
CA ARG A 38 9.93 -6.16 -6.40
C ARG A 38 9.52 -5.00 -5.49
N GLN A 39 9.32 -3.81 -6.05
CA GLN A 39 8.90 -2.62 -5.31
C GLN A 39 7.53 -2.78 -4.65
N VAL A 40 6.56 -3.35 -5.37
CA VAL A 40 5.23 -3.63 -4.83
C VAL A 40 5.33 -4.52 -3.60
N LYS A 41 6.08 -5.62 -3.68
CA LYS A 41 6.26 -6.55 -2.57
C LYS A 41 6.95 -5.89 -1.37
N ASP A 42 7.97 -5.07 -1.61
CA ASP A 42 8.66 -4.32 -0.55
C ASP A 42 7.71 -3.32 0.14
N HIS A 43 6.87 -2.63 -0.64
CA HIS A 43 5.89 -1.69 -0.10
C HIS A 43 4.78 -2.37 0.70
N GLU A 44 4.25 -3.51 0.22
CA GLU A 44 3.28 -4.33 0.95
C GLU A 44 3.84 -4.77 2.30
N ALA A 45 5.08 -5.24 2.34
CA ALA A 45 5.73 -5.65 3.58
C ALA A 45 5.86 -4.48 4.58
N ARG A 46 6.21 -3.28 4.09
CA ARG A 46 6.31 -2.08 4.92
C ARG A 46 4.96 -1.62 5.46
N ILE A 47 3.91 -1.68 4.64
CA ILE A 47 2.54 -1.36 5.07
C ILE A 47 2.11 -2.34 6.16
N LEU A 48 2.30 -3.64 5.94
CA LEU A 48 1.97 -4.65 6.93
C LEU A 48 2.70 -4.42 8.25
N GLN A 49 3.99 -4.09 8.21
CA GLN A 49 4.77 -3.78 9.39
C GLN A 49 4.24 -2.53 10.11
N ALA A 50 3.88 -1.48 9.36
CA ALA A 50 3.31 -0.26 9.93
C ALA A 50 1.94 -0.52 10.58
N GLU A 51 1.09 -1.33 9.96
CA GLU A 51 -0.20 -1.74 10.53
C GLU A 51 -0.02 -2.58 11.79
N GLN A 52 0.90 -3.55 11.77
CA GLN A 52 1.23 -4.34 12.95
C GLN A 52 1.78 -3.48 14.07
N TYR A 53 2.67 -2.53 13.77
CA TYR A 53 3.20 -1.59 14.74
C TYR A 53 2.10 -0.71 15.33
N SER A 54 1.23 -0.15 14.49
CA SER A 54 0.08 0.64 14.95
C SER A 54 -0.86 -0.16 15.85
N ARG A 55 -1.11 -1.44 15.54
CA ARG A 55 -1.93 -2.33 16.37
C ARG A 55 -1.21 -2.82 17.63
N SER A 56 0.12 -2.83 17.66
CA SER A 56 0.87 -3.37 18.79
C SER A 56 0.67 -2.61 20.10
N ALA A 57 0.30 -1.33 20.01
CA ALA A 57 0.01 -0.47 21.17
C ALA A 57 -1.48 -0.15 21.35
N ASN A 58 -2.35 -0.66 20.48
CA ASN A 58 -3.78 -0.34 20.49
C ASN A 58 -4.59 -1.57 20.93
N VAL A 59 -5.55 -1.36 21.84
CA VAL A 59 -6.50 -2.41 22.27
C VAL A 59 -7.84 -2.15 21.61
N GLU A 60 -8.35 -3.13 20.85
CA GLU A 60 -9.69 -3.09 20.29
C GLU A 60 -10.70 -3.67 21.28
N ILE A 61 -11.70 -2.86 21.67
CA ILE A 61 -12.78 -3.28 22.57
C ILE A 61 -14.05 -3.48 21.75
N LYS A 62 -14.59 -4.70 21.74
CA LYS A 62 -15.81 -5.05 20.99
C LYS A 62 -17.00 -5.25 21.92
N GLY A 63 -18.20 -4.98 21.41
CA GLY A 63 -19.46 -5.26 22.11
C GLY A 63 -19.91 -4.15 23.06
N ILE A 64 -19.40 -2.93 22.90
CA ILE A 64 -19.94 -1.75 23.57
C ILE A 64 -21.22 -1.33 22.83
N PRO A 65 -22.37 -1.22 23.53
CA PRO A 65 -23.60 -0.68 22.94
C PRO A 65 -23.42 0.78 22.54
N ASP A 66 -23.81 1.14 21.33
CA ASP A 66 -23.73 2.52 20.84
C ASP A 66 -24.78 3.40 21.54
N ASN A 67 -24.35 4.52 22.11
CA ASN A 67 -25.20 5.49 22.78
C ASN A 67 -24.75 6.91 22.43
N ALA A 68 -25.64 7.68 21.79
CA ALA A 68 -25.36 9.01 21.25
C ALA A 68 -24.95 10.07 22.30
N SER A 69 -25.08 9.78 23.59
CA SER A 69 -24.69 10.67 24.68
C SER A 69 -23.63 10.06 25.61
N GLU A 70 -22.93 9.01 25.16
CA GLU A 70 -21.88 8.39 25.97
C GLU A 70 -20.58 9.22 25.96
N ASP A 71 -20.08 9.51 27.16
CA ASP A 71 -18.73 10.05 27.34
C ASP A 71 -17.73 8.90 27.27
N LEU A 72 -16.93 8.89 26.21
CA LEU A 72 -15.90 7.88 25.97
C LEU A 72 -14.89 7.81 27.12
N THR A 73 -14.58 8.93 27.77
CA THR A 73 -13.62 9.00 28.88
C THR A 73 -14.16 8.23 30.08
N ASP A 74 -15.41 8.50 30.45
CA ASP A 74 -16.08 7.83 31.56
C ASP A 74 -16.27 6.33 31.27
N LEU A 75 -16.60 5.96 30.04
CA LEU A 75 -16.66 4.56 29.62
C LEU A 75 -15.30 3.85 29.79
N LEU A 76 -14.20 4.47 29.33
CA LEU A 76 -12.87 3.88 29.43
C LEU A 76 -12.42 3.73 30.88
N ILE A 77 -12.71 4.70 31.75
CA ILE A 77 -12.46 4.60 33.20
C ILE A 77 -13.25 3.41 33.78
N ARG A 78 -14.54 3.29 33.47
CA ARG A 78 -15.38 2.17 33.92
C ARG A 78 -14.87 0.82 33.43
N ILE A 79 -14.35 0.74 32.21
CA ILE A 79 -13.72 -0.48 31.69
C ILE A 79 -12.44 -0.79 32.45
N GLY A 80 -11.58 0.21 32.69
CA GLY A 80 -10.36 0.09 33.49
C GLY A 80 -10.62 -0.50 34.87
N GLU A 81 -11.61 0.02 35.59
CA GLU A 81 -12.03 -0.50 36.90
C GLU A 81 -12.40 -1.98 36.86
N LYS A 82 -13.04 -2.45 35.79
CA LYS A 82 -13.44 -3.86 35.63
C LYS A 82 -12.28 -4.81 35.37
N VAL A 83 -11.19 -4.29 34.79
CA VAL A 83 -9.96 -5.07 34.52
C VAL A 83 -8.83 -4.75 35.51
N GLU A 84 -9.18 -4.11 36.63
CA GLU A 84 -8.25 -3.75 37.72
C GLU A 84 -7.12 -2.80 37.28
N VAL A 85 -7.38 -1.95 36.29
CA VAL A 85 -6.48 -0.90 35.81
C VAL A 85 -7.03 0.48 36.21
N SER A 86 -6.24 1.24 36.98
CA SER A 86 -6.62 2.59 37.38
C SER A 86 -6.33 3.57 36.24
N LEU A 87 -7.39 4.14 35.65
CA LEU A 87 -7.33 5.20 34.65
C LEU A 87 -7.93 6.49 35.21
N ALA A 88 -7.32 7.63 34.92
CA ALA A 88 -7.78 8.96 35.29
C ALA A 88 -8.03 9.80 34.03
N ALA A 89 -8.85 10.85 34.15
CA ALA A 89 -9.12 11.76 33.03
C ALA A 89 -7.84 12.38 32.41
N ALA A 90 -6.77 12.52 33.22
CA ALA A 90 -5.48 13.03 32.76
C ALA A 90 -4.69 12.03 31.88
N ASP A 91 -5.07 10.75 31.87
CA ASP A 91 -4.44 9.71 31.04
C ASP A 91 -4.96 9.75 29.59
N PHE A 92 -6.00 10.54 29.31
CA PHE A 92 -6.58 10.68 27.97
C PHE A 92 -6.24 12.06 27.39
N GLU A 93 -5.57 12.09 26.24
CA GLU A 93 -5.42 13.32 25.46
C GLU A 93 -6.76 13.67 24.79
N GLY A 94 -7.26 14.88 25.04
CA GLY A 94 -8.55 15.34 24.52
C GLY A 94 -8.56 15.44 23.00
N TYR A 95 -8.98 14.38 22.31
CA TYR A 95 -9.30 14.43 20.89
C TYR A 95 -10.62 15.15 20.69
N SER A 96 -10.56 16.44 20.32
CA SER A 96 -11.66 17.08 19.64
C SER A 96 -11.79 16.43 18.26
N TRP A 97 -12.74 15.52 18.10
CA TRP A 97 -13.16 15.09 16.77
C TRP A 97 -13.72 16.32 16.05
N SER A 98 -12.90 16.97 15.22
CA SER A 98 -13.42 17.91 14.24
C SER A 98 -14.24 17.08 13.26
N THR A 99 -15.56 17.08 13.46
CA THR A 99 -16.56 16.65 12.47
C THR A 99 -16.37 17.47 11.20
N ASN A 100 -15.51 16.98 10.30
CA ASN A 100 -15.58 17.29 8.89
C ASN A 100 -16.26 16.09 8.22
N CYS A 101 -17.58 16.09 8.31
CA CYS A 101 -18.46 15.52 7.30
C CYS A 101 -19.09 16.71 6.56
#